data_AF-A0A836SU62-F1
#
_entry.id   AF-A0A836SU62-F1
#
_cell.length_a   1.000
_cell.length_b   1.000
_cell.length_c   1.000
_cell.angle_alpha   90.00
_cell.angle_beta   90.00
_cell.angle_gamma   90.00
#
_symmetry.space_group_name_H-M   'P 1'
#
loop_
_entity.id
_entity.type
_entity.pdbx_description
1 polymer ?
#
loop_
_entity_poly.entity_id
_entity_poly.type
_entity_poly.pdbx_seq_one_letter_code
_entity_poly.pdbx_strand_id
1 'polypeptide(L)'
;FHVGVQGKASKLARQEGVEIRLYDVIYELMDDIREALTDLLGVEVREQILGVAEVKQVFPLARRTTAAGCVVTRGKVVASERARLLRGRETLFDGRIASLRRFQSDVPEVREGQECGIRLEGFDAFQPGDVVQCYRVEKIKPQL
;
A
#
# COMPACT_ATOMS: atom_id res chain seq x y z
N PHE A 1 -25.49 -47.01 -17.79
CA PHE A 1 -26.71 -46.85 -16.98
C PHE A 1 -26.44 -45.83 -15.90
N HIS A 2 -27.07 -44.66 -16.00
CA HIS A 2 -26.96 -43.54 -15.05
C HIS A 2 -27.95 -43.74 -13.90
N VAL A 3 -27.43 -43.74 -12.66
CA VAL A 3 -28.18 -43.69 -11.39
C VAL A 3 -27.28 -42.93 -10.42
N GLY A 4 -27.68 -41.91 -9.67
CA GLY A 4 -28.96 -41.25 -9.53
C GLY A 4 -28.99 -40.47 -8.21
N VAL A 5 -30.06 -39.69 -8.07
CA VAL A 5 -30.83 -39.50 -6.82
C VAL A 5 -30.41 -38.40 -5.83
N GLN A 6 -31.38 -37.47 -5.69
CA GLN A 6 -31.72 -36.63 -4.52
C GLN A 6 -30.86 -35.39 -4.24
N GLY A 7 -31.40 -34.23 -3.90
CA GLY A 7 -32.77 -33.87 -3.52
C GLY A 7 -32.73 -32.81 -2.42
N LYS A 8 -33.31 -31.63 -2.68
CA LYS A 8 -33.74 -30.60 -1.70
C LYS A 8 -32.74 -30.14 -0.62
N ALA A 9 -32.17 -28.94 -0.80
CA ALA A 9 -31.94 -28.00 0.31
C ALA A 9 -31.71 -26.56 -0.22
N SER A 10 -32.67 -26.04 -0.99
CA SER A 10 -32.78 -24.59 -1.16
C SER A 10 -33.55 -24.02 0.03
N LYS A 11 -33.00 -22.94 0.60
CA LYS A 11 -33.51 -22.09 1.70
C LYS A 11 -33.25 -22.60 3.12
N LEU A 12 -32.31 -21.94 3.81
CA LEU A 12 -32.60 -21.00 4.93
C LEU A 12 -31.34 -20.81 5.80
N ALA A 13 -30.51 -19.80 5.52
CA ALA A 13 -29.52 -19.29 6.46
C ALA A 13 -29.13 -17.84 6.12
N ARG A 14 -30.13 -16.96 6.13
CA ARG A 14 -29.90 -15.57 6.54
C ARG A 14 -29.86 -15.60 8.06
N GLN A 15 -28.69 -15.45 8.66
CA GLN A 15 -28.54 -14.85 10.00
C GLN A 15 -27.05 -14.70 10.31
N GLU A 16 -26.63 -13.44 10.49
CA GLU A 16 -25.53 -12.99 11.35
C GLU A 16 -24.13 -13.60 11.11
N GLY A 17 -23.19 -12.82 10.56
CA GLY A 17 -21.80 -13.29 10.51
C GLY A 17 -20.83 -12.37 9.81
N VAL A 18 -20.48 -11.26 10.47
CA VAL A 18 -19.21 -10.52 10.41
C VAL A 18 -18.19 -11.07 9.39
N GLU A 19 -17.93 -10.34 8.31
CA GLU A 19 -16.91 -10.71 7.33
C GLU A 19 -15.52 -10.24 7.82
N ILE A 20 -14.83 -11.08 8.58
CA ILE A 20 -13.43 -10.91 8.93
C ILE A 20 -12.60 -11.42 7.74
N ARG A 21 -12.01 -10.50 6.98
CA ARG A 21 -11.05 -10.84 5.91
C ARG A 21 -9.65 -10.90 6.49
N LEU A 22 -9.26 -12.09 6.90
CA LEU A 22 -7.86 -12.48 7.10
C LEU A 22 -7.35 -13.04 5.78
N TYR A 23 -6.24 -12.49 5.27
CA TYR A 23 -5.48 -13.12 4.19
C TYR A 23 -4.02 -13.16 4.58
N ASP A 24 -3.55 -14.35 4.94
CA ASP A 24 -2.15 -14.76 4.86
C ASP A 24 -2.05 -15.96 3.90
N VAL A 25 -1.48 -15.67 2.73
CA VAL A 25 -0.73 -16.43 1.71
C VAL A 25 -0.73 -17.98 1.73
N ILE A 26 -0.95 -18.62 0.56
CA ILE A 26 0.00 -19.51 -0.19
C ILE A 26 -0.68 -20.26 -1.37
N TYR A 27 -0.13 -20.03 -2.57
CA TYR A 27 -0.19 -20.70 -3.90
C TYR A 27 -1.20 -21.83 -4.23
N GLU A 28 -1.99 -21.62 -5.29
CA GLU A 28 -2.47 -22.66 -6.23
C GLU A 28 -2.36 -22.13 -7.67
N LEU A 29 -1.42 -22.66 -8.48
CA LEU A 29 -1.52 -23.79 -9.42
C LEU A 29 -1.94 -23.31 -10.84
N MET A 30 -0.98 -22.94 -11.70
CA MET A 30 -0.46 -23.72 -12.84
C MET A 30 -1.34 -23.74 -14.11
N ASP A 31 -0.71 -23.32 -15.22
CA ASP A 31 -0.92 -23.79 -16.61
C ASP A 31 -2.29 -23.59 -17.29
N ASP A 32 -2.65 -22.34 -17.62
CA ASP A 32 -3.62 -22.09 -18.72
C ASP A 32 -3.49 -20.72 -19.47
N ILE A 33 -2.42 -19.94 -19.28
CA ILE A 33 -2.23 -18.64 -19.97
C ILE A 33 -0.98 -18.64 -20.86
N ARG A 34 -0.74 -19.73 -21.59
CA ARG A 34 0.36 -19.81 -22.57
C ARG A 34 -0.08 -19.44 -23.99
N GLU A 35 -1.36 -19.09 -24.21
CA GLU A 35 -1.91 -18.73 -25.53
C GLU A 35 -2.34 -17.26 -25.69
N ALA A 36 -2.20 -16.43 -24.65
CA ALA A 36 -2.37 -14.96 -24.74
C ALA A 36 -1.03 -14.21 -24.92
N LEU A 37 -0.02 -14.90 -25.46
CA LEU A 37 1.40 -14.50 -25.47
C LEU A 37 1.77 -13.41 -26.50
N THR A 38 0.84 -12.72 -27.16
CA THR A 38 1.17 -11.69 -28.18
C THR A 38 0.53 -10.32 -27.98
N ASP A 39 -0.06 -10.07 -26.81
CA ASP A 39 -0.46 -8.71 -26.37
C ASP A 39 0.28 -8.29 -25.07
N LEU A 40 1.23 -9.13 -24.64
CA LEU A 40 1.82 -9.20 -23.30
C LEU A 40 3.33 -8.91 -23.29
N LEU A 41 3.83 -7.94 -24.06
CA LEU A 41 5.04 -7.21 -23.64
C LEU A 41 4.62 -6.27 -22.50
N GLY A 42 4.17 -6.88 -21.41
CA GLY A 42 3.76 -6.21 -20.19
C GLY A 42 4.94 -5.38 -19.74
N VAL A 43 4.80 -4.06 -19.83
CA VAL A 43 5.75 -3.10 -19.28
C VAL A 43 6.18 -3.60 -17.92
N GLU A 44 7.46 -3.91 -17.74
CA GLU A 44 7.98 -4.31 -16.44
C GLU A 44 7.81 -3.12 -15.51
N VAL A 45 6.89 -3.25 -14.56
CA VAL A 45 6.62 -2.25 -13.54
C VAL A 45 7.57 -2.50 -12.39
N ARG A 46 8.64 -1.71 -12.29
CA ARG A 46 9.63 -1.83 -11.23
C ARG A 46 9.41 -0.76 -10.18
N GLU A 47 9.27 -1.16 -8.92
CA GLU A 47 9.29 -0.24 -7.79
C GLU A 47 10.74 0.13 -7.45
N GLN A 48 11.06 1.42 -7.54
CA GLN A 48 12.32 1.98 -7.06
C GLN A 48 12.08 2.69 -5.74
N ILE A 49 12.70 2.21 -4.67
CA ILE A 49 12.64 2.87 -3.36
C ILE A 49 13.47 4.14 -3.41
N LEU A 50 12.84 5.28 -3.14
CA LEU A 50 13.48 6.60 -3.12
C LEU A 50 13.97 6.97 -1.72
N GLY A 51 13.23 6.56 -0.69
CA GLY A 51 13.62 6.86 0.68
C GLY A 51 12.72 6.21 1.72
N VAL A 52 13.17 6.32 2.96
CA VAL A 52 12.53 5.76 4.14
C VAL A 52 12.49 6.83 5.21
N ALA A 53 11.33 6.98 5.84
CA ALA A 53 11.13 7.87 6.96
C ALA A 53 10.47 7.12 8.13
N GLU A 54 10.90 7.41 9.34
CA GLU A 54 10.36 6.81 10.55
C GLU A 54 9.45 7.81 11.27
N VAL A 55 8.25 7.36 11.65
CA VAL A 55 7.28 8.16 12.40
C VAL A 55 7.77 8.28 13.84
N LYS A 56 8.05 9.50 14.30
CA LYS A 56 8.44 9.79 15.68
C LYS A 56 7.27 10.26 16.53
N GLN A 57 6.35 11.01 15.93
CA GLN A 57 5.19 11.57 16.63
C GLN A 57 3.99 11.65 15.69
N VAL A 58 2.79 11.61 16.24
CA VAL A 58 1.54 11.76 15.48
C VAL A 58 0.82 13.00 15.97
N PHE A 59 0.47 13.88 15.05
CA PHE A 59 -0.19 15.15 15.34
C PHE A 59 -1.62 15.14 14.82
N PRO A 60 -2.64 15.37 15.69
CA PRO A 60 -4.00 15.59 15.23
C PRO A 60 -4.11 17.01 14.65
N LEU A 61 -4.49 17.11 13.37
CA LEU A 61 -4.73 18.39 12.68
C LEU A 61 -6.19 18.83 12.79
N ALA A 62 -7.12 17.87 12.70
CA ALA A 62 -8.56 18.07 12.79
C ALA A 62 -9.24 16.79 13.33
N ARG A 63 -10.56 16.83 13.57
CA ARG A 63 -11.33 15.73 14.21
C ARG A 63 -11.09 14.33 13.62
N ARG A 64 -10.76 14.21 12.33
CA ARG A 64 -10.47 12.94 11.65
C ARG A 64 -9.25 13.02 10.75
N THR A 65 -8.33 13.96 10.99
CA THR A 65 -7.14 14.10 10.14
C THR A 65 -5.91 14.17 11.01
N THR A 66 -4.96 13.28 10.74
CA THR A 66 -3.67 13.24 11.43
C THR A 66 -2.52 13.46 10.45
N ALA A 67 -1.40 13.95 10.98
CA ALA A 67 -0.12 13.97 10.27
C ALA A 67 0.93 13.25 11.11
N ALA A 68 1.76 12.49 10.43
CA ALA A 68 2.92 11.86 11.03
C ALA A 68 4.10 12.84 10.99
N GLY A 69 4.63 13.18 12.16
CA GLY A 69 5.94 13.79 12.30
C GLY A 69 7.00 12.71 12.14
N CYS A 70 7.75 12.80 11.04
CA CYS A 70 8.69 11.79 10.60
C CYS A 70 10.11 12.35 10.52
N VAL A 71 11.10 11.47 10.64
CA VAL A 71 12.50 11.74 10.30
C VAL A 71 12.88 10.86 9.12
N VAL A 72 13.43 11.45 8.06
CA VAL A 72 13.92 10.67 6.93
C VAL A 72 15.21 9.96 7.33
N THR A 73 15.16 8.63 7.45
CA THR A 73 16.29 7.81 7.88
C THR A 73 17.18 7.39 6.72
N ARG A 74 16.65 7.36 5.49
CA ARG A 74 17.42 7.00 4.29
C ARG A 74 16.86 7.66 3.04
N GLY A 75 17.74 8.19 2.19
CA GLY A 75 17.36 8.68 0.86
C GLY A 75 16.50 9.93 0.91
N LYS A 76 15.35 9.94 0.21
CA LYS A 76 14.45 11.08 0.18
C LYS A 76 12.98 10.71 0.03
N VAL A 77 12.12 11.56 0.57
CA VAL A 77 10.66 11.50 0.40
C VAL A 77 10.25 12.59 -0.58
N VAL A 78 9.50 12.24 -1.62
CA VAL A 78 9.06 13.16 -2.67
C VAL A 78 7.54 13.18 -2.69
N ALA A 79 6.93 14.37 -2.58
CA ALA A 79 5.48 14.52 -2.41
C ALA A 79 4.66 13.98 -3.59
N SER A 80 5.22 14.04 -4.81
CA SER A 80 4.55 13.58 -6.04
C SER A 80 4.61 12.06 -6.23
N GLU A 81 5.37 11.35 -5.41
CA GLU A 81 5.61 9.91 -5.53
C GLU A 81 4.68 9.12 -4.59
N ARG A 82 4.73 7.79 -4.69
CA ARG A 82 3.92 6.91 -3.84
C ARG A 82 4.62 6.65 -2.51
N ALA A 83 3.83 6.27 -1.52
CA ALA A 83 4.32 5.86 -0.22
C ALA A 83 3.58 4.62 0.29
N ARG A 84 4.33 3.77 0.98
CA ARG A 84 3.85 2.61 1.72
C ARG A 84 4.11 2.81 3.20
N LEU A 85 3.12 2.56 4.05
CA LEU A 85 3.28 2.57 5.50
C LEU A 85 3.42 1.14 6.01
N LEU A 86 4.48 0.90 6.78
CA LEU A 86 4.83 -0.37 7.36
C LEU A 86 4.79 -0.26 8.89
N ARG A 87 4.16 -1.23 9.55
CA ARG A 87 4.25 -1.42 11.00
C ARG A 87 4.89 -2.76 11.28
N GLY A 88 6.17 -2.75 11.64
CA GLY A 88 6.98 -3.96 11.70
C GLY A 88 7.15 -4.58 10.31
N ARG A 89 6.37 -5.64 10.01
CA ARG A 89 6.38 -6.34 8.71
C ARG A 89 5.06 -6.20 7.93
N GLU A 90 4.03 -5.64 8.55
CA GLU A 90 2.72 -5.50 7.94
C GLU A 90 2.63 -4.19 7.15
N THR A 91 2.01 -4.25 5.97
CA THR A 91 1.69 -3.05 5.17
C THR A 91 0.30 -2.56 5.53
N LEU A 92 0.22 -1.40 6.18
CA LEU A 92 -1.04 -0.79 6.60
C LEU A 92 -1.63 0.16 5.55
N PHE A 93 -0.78 0.70 4.69
CA PHE A 93 -1.19 1.61 3.62
C PHE A 93 -0.25 1.49 2.43
N ASP A 94 -0.81 1.56 1.23
CA ASP A 94 -0.05 1.74 -0.01
C ASP A 94 -0.82 2.68 -0.94
N GLY A 95 -0.24 3.85 -1.24
CA GLY A 95 -0.97 4.87 -1.98
C GLY A 95 -0.16 6.15 -2.22
N ARG A 96 -0.88 7.27 -2.34
CA ARG A 96 -0.28 8.58 -2.58
C ARG A 96 -0.04 9.34 -1.28
N ILE A 97 0.96 10.21 -1.32
CA ILE A 97 1.19 11.20 -0.28
C ILE A 97 0.20 12.35 -0.50
N ALA A 98 -0.63 12.63 0.50
CA ALA A 98 -1.60 13.72 0.45
C ALA A 98 -0.97 15.10 0.72
N SER A 99 0.08 15.15 1.54
CA SER A 99 0.89 16.35 1.74
C SER A 99 2.22 16.00 2.37
N LEU A 100 3.27 16.71 1.97
CA LEU A 100 4.59 16.66 2.58
C LEU A 100 4.95 18.08 3.03
N ARG A 101 5.13 18.25 4.34
CA ARG A 101 5.40 19.56 4.95
C ARG A 101 6.71 19.56 5.69
N ARG A 102 7.41 20.69 5.66
CA ARG A 102 8.47 20.99 6.61
C ARG A 102 8.04 22.19 7.44
N PHE A 103 7.96 22.01 8.76
CA PHE A 103 7.36 22.99 9.65
C PHE A 103 5.92 23.32 9.23
N GLN A 104 5.69 24.51 8.67
CA GLN A 104 4.37 24.97 8.24
C GLN A 104 4.23 25.13 6.72
N SER A 105 5.25 24.74 5.94
CA SER A 105 5.29 24.92 4.50
C SER A 105 5.26 23.59 3.76
N ASP A 106 4.44 23.50 2.72
CA ASP A 106 4.44 22.37 1.78
C ASP A 106 5.74 22.36 0.97
N VAL A 107 6.39 21.21 0.87
CA VAL A 107 7.68 21.04 0.19
C VAL A 107 7.65 19.87 -0.80
N PRO A 108 8.36 19.99 -1.94
CA PRO A 108 8.34 18.94 -2.96
C PRO A 108 9.16 17.71 -2.58
N GLU A 109 10.29 17.89 -1.88
CA GLU A 109 11.12 16.79 -1.37
C GLU A 109 11.68 17.09 0.02
N VAL A 110 11.96 16.03 0.78
CA VAL A 110 12.68 16.07 2.06
C VAL A 110 13.77 15.01 2.02
N ARG A 111 14.98 15.38 2.44
CA ARG A 111 16.17 14.51 2.38
C ARG A 111 16.47 13.85 3.71
N GLU A 112 17.32 12.84 3.66
CA GLU A 112 17.86 12.14 4.81
C GLU A 112 18.36 13.09 5.92
N GLY A 113 18.08 12.72 7.16
CA GLY A 113 18.43 13.48 8.36
C GLY A 113 17.49 14.66 8.66
N GLN A 114 16.50 14.93 7.81
CA GLN A 114 15.55 16.03 8.02
C GLN A 114 14.22 15.54 8.57
N GLU A 115 13.59 16.40 9.37
CA GLU A 115 12.23 16.22 9.87
C GLU A 115 11.19 16.68 8.83
N CYS A 116 10.07 15.98 8.77
CA CYS A 116 8.93 16.35 7.94
C CYS A 116 7.59 15.87 8.51
N GLY A 117 6.53 16.57 8.17
CA GLY A 117 5.15 16.14 8.35
C GLY A 117 4.67 15.42 7.09
N ILE A 118 4.27 14.16 7.23
CA ILE A 118 3.70 13.35 6.15
C ILE A 118 2.22 13.10 6.45
N ARG A 119 1.38 13.31 5.43
CA ARG A 119 -0.01 12.87 5.43
C ARG A 119 -0.23 11.94 4.25
N LEU A 120 -0.92 10.84 4.50
CA LEU A 120 -1.27 9.85 3.48
C LEU A 120 -2.74 10.04 3.08
N GLU A 121 -3.06 9.77 1.83
CA GLU A 121 -4.41 9.98 1.31
C GLU A 121 -5.39 8.97 1.93
N GLY A 122 -6.35 9.46 2.73
CA GLY A 122 -7.37 8.63 3.37
C GLY A 122 -6.85 7.73 4.50
N PHE A 123 -5.64 7.99 5.02
CA PHE A 123 -5.07 7.23 6.13
C PHE A 123 -4.68 8.15 7.29
N ASP A 124 -5.20 7.84 8.48
CA ASP A 124 -5.06 8.67 9.68
C ASP A 124 -4.57 7.88 10.91
N ALA A 125 -4.36 6.57 10.80
CA ALA A 125 -4.08 5.66 11.92
C ALA A 125 -2.56 5.42 12.15
N PHE A 126 -1.76 6.50 12.08
CA PHE A 126 -0.32 6.44 12.33
C PHE A 126 -0.01 6.10 13.79
N GLN A 127 1.13 5.44 14.01
CA GLN A 127 1.72 5.21 15.33
C GLN A 127 3.22 5.54 15.30
N PRO A 128 3.79 6.01 16.43
CA PRO A 128 5.24 6.11 16.57
C PRO A 128 5.89 4.75 16.31
N GLY A 129 6.99 4.75 15.55
CA GLY A 129 7.70 3.54 15.11
C GLY A 129 7.20 2.98 13.78
N ASP A 130 6.12 3.52 13.20
CA ASP A 130 5.75 3.20 11.82
C ASP A 130 6.84 3.69 10.85
N VAL A 131 6.99 2.98 9.74
CA VAL A 131 7.96 3.28 8.70
C VAL A 131 7.24 3.65 7.41
N VAL A 132 7.48 4.85 6.91
CA VAL A 132 6.99 5.34 5.62
C VAL A 132 8.07 5.12 4.57
N GLN A 133 7.80 4.28 3.59
CA GLN A 133 8.69 4.01 2.46
C GLN A 133 8.17 4.73 1.21
N CYS A 134 8.94 5.70 0.72
CA CYS A 134 8.63 6.42 -0.51
C CYS A 134 9.23 5.68 -1.71
N TYR A 135 8.43 5.48 -2.75
CA TYR A 135 8.85 4.73 -3.93
C TYR A 135 8.26 5.31 -5.21
N ARG A 136 9.00 5.12 -6.30
CA ARG A 136 8.60 5.44 -7.67
C ARG A 136 8.25 4.16 -8.41
N VAL A 137 7.25 4.26 -9.27
CA VAL A 137 6.86 3.18 -10.18
C VAL A 137 7.46 3.48 -11.55
N GLU A 138 8.51 2.75 -11.93
CA GLU A 138 9.15 2.88 -13.25
C GLU A 138 8.53 1.89 -14.23
N LYS A 139 8.17 2.40 -15.41
CA LYS A 139 7.64 1.61 -16.53
C LYS A 139 8.78 1.36 -17.50
N ILE A 140 9.42 0.20 -17.42
CA ILE A 140 10.49 -0.15 -18.34
C ILE A 140 9.84 -0.64 -19.64
N LYS A 141 10.08 0.10 -20.73
CA LYS A 141 9.74 -0.38 -22.07
C LYS A 141 10.80 -1.42 -22.45
N PRO A 142 10.41 -2.65 -22.81
CA PRO A 142 11.38 -3.62 -23.31
C PRO A 142 12.06 -3.03 -24.55
N GLN A 143 13.39 -2.93 -24.52
CA GLN A 143 14.18 -2.62 -25.70
C GLN A 143 14.32 -3.93 -26.51
N LEU A 144 13.89 -3.88 -27.77
CA LEU A 144 14.09 -4.93 -28.78
C LEU A 144 15.54 -4.92 -29.26
#